data_AF-A0A2E9QER7-F1
#
_entry.id   AF-A0A2E9QER7-F1
#
_cell.length_a   1.000
_cell.length_b   1.000
_cell.length_c   1.000
_cell.angle_alpha   90.00
_cell.angle_beta   90.00
_cell.angle_gamma   90.00
#
_symmetry.space_group_name_H-M   'P 1'
#
loop_
_entity.id
_entity.type
_entity.pdbx_description
1 polymer ?
#
loop_
_entity_poly.entity_id
_entity_poly.type
_entity_poly.pdbx_seq_one_letter_code
_entity_poly.pdbx_strand_id
1 'polypeptide(L)'
;MELWFTENLEIAADMRLQLRVQRTIHSEVSEYQKIDVLETAYCGRMLVLDDVIMTTEFDEFAYHEMIAHVPAFAHANPRTALVIGGGDGGTIRELCKHKDLEEIHLCEIDRRVVEVSKEHLPSIAASFDDPRVKCFYEDGARWADEHPETYDLILVDSSDPVGPAAVLFGEAFYESCYASLREGGILATQAENIYMHRDIIERLLQYGEKFYQRRFYYNTRVPTYPGGMIGFTFFAKGQNGPDPFINLEKRYNESELTAQDFRFWNPATHKAAFALPAFATDLEKYFA
;
A
#
# COMPACT_ATOMS: atom_id res chain seq x y z
N MET A 1 -34.30 3.28 -11.26
CA MET A 1 -33.21 2.89 -12.18
C MET A 1 -32.07 2.44 -11.29
N GLU A 2 -31.56 1.21 -11.48
CA GLU A 2 -30.39 0.76 -10.72
C GLU A 2 -29.13 1.37 -11.36
N LEU A 3 -28.30 2.02 -10.56
CA LEU A 3 -27.01 2.56 -10.99
C LEU A 3 -25.92 1.55 -10.59
N TRP A 4 -25.07 1.18 -11.54
CA TRP A 4 -23.96 0.26 -11.32
C TRP A 4 -22.68 0.94 -11.79
N PHE A 5 -21.68 0.99 -10.90
CA PHE A 5 -20.31 1.31 -11.28
C PHE A 5 -19.67 0.06 -11.89
N THR A 6 -18.89 0.23 -12.95
CA THR A 6 -18.24 -0.86 -13.67
C THR A 6 -16.78 -0.50 -13.87
N GLU A 7 -15.90 -1.21 -13.17
CA GLU A 7 -14.47 -1.18 -13.42
C GLU A 7 -14.14 -2.19 -14.52
N ASN A 8 -13.42 -1.75 -15.55
CA ASN A 8 -12.93 -2.65 -16.60
C ASN A 8 -11.52 -3.09 -16.21
N LEU A 9 -11.29 -4.39 -16.10
CA LEU A 9 -9.99 -4.91 -15.69
C LEU A 9 -9.04 -4.90 -16.89
N GLU A 10 -7.89 -4.22 -16.78
CA GLU A 10 -6.96 -3.98 -17.91
C GLU A 10 -6.48 -5.27 -18.59
N ILE A 11 -6.27 -6.33 -17.82
CA ILE A 11 -5.65 -7.59 -18.28
C ILE A 11 -6.62 -8.52 -19.02
N ALA A 12 -7.93 -8.30 -18.86
CA ALA A 12 -8.93 -9.05 -19.59
C ALA A 12 -10.03 -8.11 -20.04
N ALA A 13 -10.01 -7.72 -21.32
CA ALA A 13 -11.07 -6.95 -21.97
C ALA A 13 -12.49 -7.53 -21.74
N ASP A 14 -12.57 -8.79 -21.32
CA ASP A 14 -13.78 -9.56 -21.03
C ASP A 14 -14.11 -9.73 -19.53
N MET A 15 -13.34 -9.11 -18.61
CA MET A 15 -13.60 -9.16 -17.17
C MET A 15 -13.90 -7.78 -16.61
N ARG A 16 -14.89 -7.73 -15.71
CA ARG A 16 -15.33 -6.49 -15.07
C ARG A 16 -15.73 -6.77 -13.62
N LEU A 17 -15.49 -5.80 -12.76
CA LEU A 17 -16.06 -5.77 -11.42
C LEU A 17 -17.19 -4.72 -11.39
N GLN A 18 -18.33 -5.11 -10.81
CA GLN A 18 -19.50 -4.23 -10.75
C GLN A 18 -20.01 -4.10 -9.32
N LEU A 19 -20.16 -2.85 -8.87
CA LEU A 19 -20.77 -2.51 -7.60
C LEU A 19 -22.00 -1.66 -7.82
N ARG A 20 -23.09 -2.02 -7.14
CA ARG A 20 -24.32 -1.22 -7.19
C ARG A 20 -24.10 0.07 -6.42
N VAL A 21 -24.37 1.20 -7.07
CA VAL A 21 -24.23 2.55 -6.52
C VAL A 21 -25.60 3.10 -6.14
N GLN A 22 -25.66 3.75 -4.98
CA GLN A 22 -26.83 4.50 -4.53
C GLN A 22 -26.82 5.92 -5.10
N ARG A 23 -25.69 6.62 -4.99
CA ARG A 23 -25.49 7.97 -5.52
C ARG A 23 -24.00 8.35 -5.61
N THR A 24 -23.70 9.35 -6.42
CA THR A 24 -22.41 10.07 -6.39
C THR A 24 -22.41 11.05 -5.21
N ILE A 25 -21.37 11.00 -4.38
CA ILE A 25 -21.13 11.95 -3.29
C ILE A 25 -20.32 13.13 -3.82
N HIS A 26 -19.27 12.84 -4.57
CA HIS A 26 -18.34 13.83 -5.13
C HIS A 26 -17.85 13.37 -6.50
N SER A 27 -17.55 14.32 -7.39
CA SER A 27 -16.98 14.09 -8.71
C SER A 27 -16.25 15.34 -9.17
N GLU A 28 -14.95 15.22 -9.43
CA GLU A 28 -14.13 16.30 -10.01
C GLU A 28 -13.02 15.73 -10.91
N VAL A 29 -12.37 16.62 -11.66
CA VAL A 29 -11.12 16.32 -12.37
C VAL A 29 -10.07 17.28 -11.83
N SER A 30 -9.02 16.74 -11.23
CA SER A 30 -7.88 17.50 -10.73
C SER A 30 -6.89 17.80 -11.87
N GLU A 31 -5.71 18.31 -11.53
CA GLU A 31 -4.60 18.42 -12.50
C GLU A 31 -4.10 17.05 -12.99
N TYR A 32 -4.31 15.99 -12.20
CA TYR A 32 -3.71 14.68 -12.42
C TYR A 32 -4.69 13.63 -12.93
N GLN A 33 -5.93 13.61 -12.39
CA GLN A 33 -6.85 12.49 -12.58
C GLN A 33 -8.30 12.87 -12.29
N LYS A 34 -9.24 12.02 -12.69
CA LYS A 34 -10.65 12.07 -12.28
C LYS A 34 -10.79 11.47 -10.88
N ILE A 35 -11.49 12.18 -9.99
CA ILE A 35 -11.73 11.78 -8.60
C ILE A 35 -13.23 11.67 -8.37
N ASP A 36 -13.72 10.47 -8.09
CA ASP A 36 -15.11 10.24 -7.68
C ASP A 36 -15.18 9.61 -6.29
N VAL A 37 -16.16 10.06 -5.50
CA VAL A 37 -16.58 9.35 -4.29
C VAL A 37 -18.02 8.91 -4.46
N LEU A 38 -18.25 7.60 -4.39
CA LEU A 38 -19.55 6.99 -4.62
C LEU A 38 -20.06 6.33 -3.34
N GLU A 39 -21.36 6.47 -3.06
CA GLU A 39 -22.03 5.68 -2.02
C GLU A 39 -22.54 4.39 -2.64
N THR A 40 -21.99 3.24 -2.23
CA THR A 40 -22.40 1.94 -2.75
C THR A 40 -23.55 1.36 -1.92
N ALA A 41 -24.25 0.38 -2.49
CA ALA A 41 -25.40 -0.24 -1.82
C ALA A 41 -25.03 -1.17 -0.66
N TYR A 42 -23.76 -1.59 -0.55
CA TYR A 42 -23.29 -2.55 0.45
C TYR A 42 -21.89 -2.21 0.98
N CYS A 43 -20.97 -1.82 0.11
CA CYS A 43 -19.56 -1.63 0.44
C CYS A 43 -19.24 -0.29 1.13
N GLY A 44 -20.25 0.46 1.56
CA GLY A 44 -20.07 1.82 2.08
C GLY A 44 -19.63 2.81 1.00
N ARG A 45 -18.88 3.84 1.40
CA ARG A 45 -18.30 4.82 0.47
C ARG A 45 -17.08 4.22 -0.22
N MET A 46 -16.92 4.59 -1.48
CA MET A 46 -15.89 4.09 -2.38
C MET A 46 -15.17 5.26 -3.05
N LEU A 47 -13.84 5.26 -3.01
CA LEU A 47 -12.99 6.15 -3.80
C LEU A 47 -12.70 5.51 -5.15
N VAL A 48 -12.85 6.29 -6.21
CA VAL A 48 -12.52 5.89 -7.57
C VAL A 48 -11.62 6.95 -8.18
N LEU A 49 -10.50 6.52 -8.75
CA LEU A 49 -9.57 7.39 -9.50
C LEU A 49 -9.45 6.86 -10.93
N ASP A 50 -9.67 7.72 -11.92
CA ASP A 50 -9.66 7.35 -13.36
C ASP A 50 -10.45 6.07 -13.68
N ASP A 51 -11.64 5.95 -13.09
CA ASP A 51 -12.57 4.82 -13.21
C ASP A 51 -12.03 3.46 -12.65
N VAL A 52 -10.98 3.49 -11.83
CA VAL A 52 -10.43 2.36 -11.07
C VAL A 52 -10.78 2.51 -9.58
N ILE A 53 -11.19 1.42 -8.94
CA ILE A 53 -11.56 1.38 -7.53
C ILE A 53 -10.28 1.44 -6.70
N MET A 54 -10.10 2.52 -5.95
CA MET A 54 -8.95 2.64 -5.05
C MET A 54 -9.23 1.99 -3.70
N THR A 55 -10.41 2.23 -3.12
CA THR A 55 -10.75 1.71 -1.78
C THR A 55 -12.24 1.75 -1.49
N THR A 56 -12.73 0.87 -0.62
CA THR A 56 -14.09 0.90 -0.07
C THR A 56 -14.08 0.75 1.45
N GLU A 57 -14.98 1.43 2.16
CA GLU A 57 -15.09 1.32 3.63
C GLU A 57 -15.35 -0.12 4.11
N PHE A 58 -15.84 -0.99 3.23
CA PHE A 58 -16.14 -2.37 3.54
C PHE A 58 -14.90 -3.25 3.72
N ASP A 59 -13.84 -3.08 2.93
CA ASP A 59 -12.70 -4.01 2.88
C ASP A 59 -11.31 -3.34 2.88
N GLU A 60 -11.22 -2.01 2.87
CA GLU A 60 -9.96 -1.23 2.89
C GLU A 60 -8.95 -1.70 3.95
N PHE A 61 -9.46 -2.10 5.12
CA PHE A 61 -8.65 -2.50 6.25
C PHE A 61 -7.74 -3.69 5.92
N ALA A 62 -8.15 -4.59 5.02
CA ALA A 62 -7.34 -5.76 4.67
C ALA A 62 -6.08 -5.38 3.87
N TYR A 63 -6.15 -4.30 3.10
CA TYR A 63 -5.01 -3.74 2.38
C TYR A 63 -4.14 -2.88 3.30
N HIS A 64 -4.74 -1.87 3.94
CA HIS A 64 -3.99 -0.91 4.76
C HIS A 64 -3.29 -1.55 5.95
N GLU A 65 -3.95 -2.50 6.64
CA GLU A 65 -3.33 -3.21 7.75
C GLU A 65 -2.13 -4.06 7.28
N MET A 66 -2.20 -4.64 6.07
CA MET A 66 -1.14 -5.49 5.55
C MET A 66 0.05 -4.70 5.00
N ILE A 67 -0.18 -3.61 4.27
CA ILE A 67 0.92 -2.77 3.78
C ILE A 67 1.62 -2.03 4.92
N ALA A 68 0.91 -1.66 6.00
CA ALA A 68 1.50 -0.96 7.14
C ALA A 68 2.12 -1.90 8.18
N HIS A 69 1.37 -2.88 8.69
CA HIS A 69 1.83 -3.66 9.85
C HIS A 69 2.87 -4.71 9.52
N VAL A 70 2.88 -5.28 8.31
CA VAL A 70 3.93 -6.23 7.92
C VAL A 70 5.33 -5.62 8.04
N PRO A 71 5.65 -4.50 7.36
CA PRO A 71 6.96 -3.88 7.49
C PRO A 71 7.19 -3.26 8.88
N ALA A 72 6.19 -2.64 9.51
CA ALA A 72 6.37 -1.99 10.82
C ALA A 72 6.68 -2.98 11.96
N PHE A 73 6.10 -4.19 11.95
CA PHE A 73 6.44 -5.23 12.93
C PHE A 73 7.71 -6.00 12.58
N ALA A 74 8.09 -6.07 11.30
CA ALA A 74 9.37 -6.66 10.89
C ALA A 74 10.55 -5.80 11.33
N HIS A 75 10.41 -4.47 11.26
CA HIS A 75 11.44 -3.54 11.70
C HIS A 75 11.55 -3.52 13.24
N ALA A 76 12.78 -3.54 13.76
CA ALA A 76 13.03 -3.66 15.20
C ALA A 76 12.60 -2.42 16.00
N ASN A 77 12.78 -1.22 15.43
CA ASN A 77 12.41 0.06 16.05
C ASN A 77 12.29 1.17 14.97
N PRO A 78 11.23 1.18 14.15
CA PRO A 78 11.08 2.19 13.10
C PRO A 78 10.74 3.55 13.73
N ARG A 79 11.45 4.62 13.33
CA ARG A 79 11.22 5.99 13.82
C ARG A 79 10.62 6.91 12.76
N THR A 80 10.95 6.66 11.50
CA THR A 80 10.52 7.49 10.37
C THR A 80 9.95 6.64 9.25
N ALA A 81 8.78 7.03 8.76
CA ALA A 81 8.11 6.36 7.66
C ALA A 81 7.81 7.35 6.53
N LEU A 82 7.93 6.89 5.30
CA LEU A 82 7.43 7.55 4.10
C LEU A 82 6.30 6.69 3.52
N VAL A 83 5.17 7.30 3.22
CA VAL A 83 4.10 6.74 2.39
C VAL A 83 4.12 7.51 1.07
N ILE A 84 4.32 6.81 -0.05
CA ILE A 84 4.23 7.38 -1.40
C ILE A 84 2.88 6.97 -1.99
N GLY A 85 2.10 7.93 -2.46
CA GLY A 85 0.67 7.71 -2.75
C GLY A 85 -0.14 7.70 -1.46
N GLY A 86 -1.12 6.81 -1.33
CA GLY A 86 -1.90 6.63 -0.09
C GLY A 86 -2.72 7.85 0.33
N GLY A 87 -3.14 8.67 -0.65
CA GLY A 87 -3.86 9.92 -0.42
C GLY A 87 -5.21 9.77 0.30
N ASP A 88 -5.79 8.58 0.34
CA ASP A 88 -6.99 8.29 1.15
C ASP A 88 -6.72 8.32 2.66
N GLY A 89 -5.46 8.06 3.06
CA GLY A 89 -5.00 8.12 4.45
C GLY A 89 -5.10 6.82 5.24
N GLY A 90 -5.57 5.72 4.64
CA GLY A 90 -5.70 4.44 5.34
C GLY A 90 -4.35 3.89 5.82
N THR A 91 -3.33 3.89 4.96
CA THR A 91 -1.96 3.51 5.36
C THR A 91 -1.41 4.40 6.48
N ILE A 92 -1.67 5.71 6.42
CA ILE A 92 -1.28 6.67 7.47
C ILE A 92 -1.98 6.34 8.80
N ARG A 93 -3.29 6.06 8.78
CA ARG A 93 -4.08 5.66 9.95
C ARG A 93 -3.48 4.44 10.64
N GLU A 94 -3.06 3.43 9.87
CA GLU A 94 -2.45 2.22 10.41
C GLU A 94 -1.04 2.47 10.96
N LEU A 95 -0.23 3.30 10.30
CA LEU A 95 1.09 3.69 10.83
C LEU A 95 0.99 4.47 12.13
N CYS A 96 -0.02 5.35 12.29
CA CYS A 96 -0.23 6.11 13.52
C CYS A 96 -0.48 5.22 14.75
N LYS A 97 -0.89 3.95 14.57
CA LYS A 97 -1.02 2.99 15.69
C LYS A 97 0.34 2.63 16.31
N HIS A 98 1.43 2.72 15.56
CA HIS A 98 2.77 2.42 16.06
C HIS A 98 3.38 3.64 16.77
N LYS A 99 3.47 3.58 18.10
CA LYS A 99 4.03 4.67 18.92
C LYS A 99 5.54 4.85 18.79
N ASP A 100 6.24 3.85 18.24
CA ASP A 100 7.67 3.94 17.96
C ASP A 100 7.98 4.97 16.86
N LEU A 101 7.03 5.20 15.94
CA LEU A 101 7.16 6.19 14.87
C LEU A 101 7.05 7.60 15.43
N GLU A 102 8.06 8.41 15.11
CA GLU A 102 8.23 9.81 15.49
C GLU A 102 7.79 10.74 14.36
N GLU A 103 8.06 10.37 13.09
CA GLU A 103 7.61 11.11 11.91
C GLU A 103 7.03 10.18 10.84
N ILE A 104 5.89 10.57 10.26
CA ILE A 104 5.21 9.87 9.17
C ILE A 104 4.99 10.87 8.04
N HIS A 105 5.69 10.69 6.94
CA HIS A 105 5.61 11.56 5.77
C HIS A 105 4.66 10.92 4.75
N LEU A 106 3.65 11.66 4.31
CA LEU A 106 2.87 11.34 3.13
C LEU A 106 3.44 12.15 1.96
N CYS A 107 3.83 11.50 0.87
CA CYS A 107 4.13 12.14 -0.41
C CYS A 107 3.07 11.73 -1.43
N GLU A 108 2.09 12.61 -1.66
CA GLU A 108 0.95 12.39 -2.53
C GLU A 108 0.96 13.44 -3.64
N ILE A 109 1.03 13.02 -4.90
CA ILE A 109 1.14 13.93 -6.04
C ILE A 109 -0.11 14.82 -6.19
N ASP A 110 -1.28 14.25 -5.88
CA ASP A 110 -2.56 14.91 -6.04
C ASP A 110 -3.16 15.29 -4.68
N ARG A 111 -2.88 16.53 -4.28
CA ARG A 111 -3.44 17.14 -3.07
C ARG A 111 -4.97 17.01 -2.96
N ARG A 112 -5.70 16.99 -4.09
CA ARG A 112 -7.15 16.89 -4.07
C ARG A 112 -7.64 15.53 -3.57
N VAL A 113 -6.90 14.44 -3.80
CA VAL A 113 -7.23 13.12 -3.26
C VAL A 113 -7.27 13.16 -1.72
N VAL A 114 -6.29 13.81 -1.09
CA VAL A 114 -6.24 13.98 0.38
C VAL A 114 -7.42 14.80 0.88
N GLU A 115 -7.69 15.95 0.25
CA GLU A 115 -8.76 16.85 0.69
C GLU A 115 -10.16 16.21 0.53
N VAL A 116 -10.40 15.54 -0.59
CA VAL A 116 -11.64 14.79 -0.87
C VAL A 116 -11.80 13.63 0.12
N SER A 117 -10.73 12.91 0.45
CA SER A 117 -10.77 11.79 1.38
C SER A 117 -11.04 12.25 2.81
N LYS A 118 -10.45 13.37 3.26
CA LYS A 118 -10.80 13.98 4.55
C LYS A 118 -12.28 14.36 4.65
N GLU A 119 -12.84 14.90 3.57
CA GLU A 119 -14.23 15.35 3.56
C GLU A 119 -15.23 14.19 3.47
N HIS A 120 -14.92 13.17 2.67
CA HIS A 120 -15.90 12.15 2.27
C HIS A 120 -15.58 10.73 2.72
N LEU A 121 -14.37 10.45 3.21
CA LEU A 121 -13.95 9.14 3.73
C LEU A 121 -13.35 9.26 5.14
N PRO A 122 -14.07 9.88 6.11
CA PRO A 122 -13.50 10.21 7.42
C PRO A 122 -13.11 8.98 8.26
N SER A 123 -13.67 7.81 7.97
CA SER A 123 -13.30 6.53 8.59
C SER A 123 -11.90 6.05 8.15
N ILE A 124 -11.48 6.43 6.94
CA ILE A 124 -10.19 6.09 6.34
C ILE A 124 -9.18 7.21 6.63
N ALA A 125 -9.53 8.46 6.33
CA ALA A 125 -8.69 9.65 6.50
C ALA A 125 -8.53 10.16 7.95
N ALA A 126 -8.85 9.33 8.95
CA ALA A 126 -9.04 9.75 10.34
C ALA A 126 -7.78 10.29 11.05
N SER A 127 -6.58 10.02 10.51
CA SER A 127 -5.31 10.24 11.23
C SER A 127 -4.42 11.34 10.63
N PHE A 128 -4.91 12.09 9.64
CA PHE A 128 -4.11 13.17 9.05
C PHE A 128 -3.79 14.33 10.00
N ASP A 129 -4.55 14.48 11.09
CA ASP A 129 -4.32 15.51 12.11
C ASP A 129 -3.39 15.03 13.26
N ASP A 130 -2.86 13.80 13.18
CA ASP A 130 -1.83 13.32 14.11
C ASP A 130 -0.57 14.21 13.97
N PRO A 131 0.00 14.73 15.07
CA PRO A 131 1.13 15.66 15.01
C PRO A 131 2.41 15.09 14.39
N ARG A 132 2.49 13.76 14.25
CA ARG A 132 3.61 13.07 13.59
C ARG A 132 3.48 13.06 12.07
N VAL A 133 2.28 13.31 11.54
CA VAL A 133 1.97 13.23 10.11
C VAL A 133 2.31 14.55 9.42
N LYS A 134 3.12 14.48 8.36
CA LYS A 134 3.44 15.62 7.48
C LYS A 134 3.08 15.25 6.04
N CYS A 135 2.26 16.05 5.39
CA CYS A 135 1.86 15.83 4.00
C CYS A 135 2.68 16.73 3.06
N PHE A 136 3.26 16.12 2.04
CA PHE A 136 4.00 16.76 0.96
C PHE A 136 3.28 16.45 -0.36
N TYR A 137 2.98 17.49 -1.13
CA TYR A 137 2.22 17.36 -2.36
C TYR A 137 3.15 17.42 -3.58
N GLU A 138 3.91 16.34 -3.78
CA GLU A 138 5.02 16.25 -4.72
C GLU A 138 5.06 14.85 -5.37
N ASP A 139 5.84 14.72 -6.44
CA ASP A 139 6.13 13.43 -7.07
C ASP A 139 6.96 12.54 -6.12
N GLY A 140 6.44 11.35 -5.82
CA GLY A 140 7.05 10.43 -4.87
C GLY A 140 8.40 9.84 -5.32
N ALA A 141 8.61 9.68 -6.63
CA ALA A 141 9.89 9.19 -7.14
C ALA A 141 10.98 10.25 -6.98
N ARG A 142 10.65 11.51 -7.33
CA ARG A 142 11.52 12.65 -7.08
C ARG A 142 11.80 12.85 -5.59
N TRP A 143 10.77 12.71 -4.75
CA TRP A 143 10.92 12.84 -3.30
C TRP A 143 11.90 11.81 -2.72
N ALA A 144 11.77 10.54 -3.11
CA ALA A 144 12.69 9.50 -2.66
C ALA A 144 14.15 9.80 -3.06
N ASP A 145 14.37 10.30 -4.28
CA ASP A 145 15.70 10.66 -4.78
C ASP A 145 16.34 11.83 -4.02
N GLU A 146 15.55 12.83 -3.64
CA GLU A 146 16.01 14.03 -2.94
C GLU A 146 16.27 13.81 -1.43
N HIS A 147 15.90 12.65 -0.87
CA HIS A 147 15.98 12.35 0.57
C HIS A 147 16.74 11.05 0.88
N PRO A 148 18.06 10.98 0.60
CA PRO A 148 18.89 9.81 0.94
C PRO A 148 18.96 9.56 2.46
N GLU A 149 19.09 8.30 2.86
CA GLU A 149 19.31 7.85 4.25
C GLU A 149 18.35 8.44 5.30
N THR A 150 17.09 8.66 4.90
CA THR A 150 16.09 9.40 5.68
C THR A 150 15.06 8.50 6.36
N TYR A 151 14.72 7.36 5.77
CA TYR A 151 13.56 6.58 6.22
C TYR A 151 13.93 5.20 6.73
N ASP A 152 13.23 4.75 7.78
CA ASP A 152 13.30 3.37 8.25
C ASP A 152 12.28 2.51 7.49
N LEU A 153 11.12 3.09 7.14
CA LEU A 153 10.08 2.46 6.34
C LEU A 153 9.74 3.34 5.13
N ILE A 154 9.67 2.74 3.94
CA ILE A 154 9.04 3.34 2.76
C ILE A 154 7.91 2.41 2.33
N LEU A 155 6.68 2.92 2.30
CA LEU A 155 5.48 2.22 1.85
C LEU A 155 4.97 2.87 0.58
N VAL A 156 4.99 2.15 -0.53
CA VAL A 156 4.50 2.62 -1.82
C VAL A 156 3.07 2.11 -1.99
N ASP A 157 2.14 3.00 -1.69
CA ASP A 157 0.70 2.80 -1.72
C ASP A 157 0.12 3.49 -2.97
N SER A 158 0.50 2.95 -4.14
CA SER A 158 0.15 3.51 -5.44
C SER A 158 -1.01 2.80 -6.10
N SER A 159 -1.66 3.48 -7.04
CA SER A 159 -2.52 2.85 -8.04
C SER A 159 -1.71 1.97 -9.01
N ASP A 160 -2.44 1.29 -9.89
CA ASP A 160 -1.94 0.50 -11.03
C ASP A 160 -0.91 1.31 -11.88
N PRO A 161 -0.01 0.64 -12.63
CA PRO A 161 1.11 1.26 -13.38
C PRO A 161 0.68 2.05 -14.63
N VAL A 162 -0.34 2.90 -14.50
CA VAL A 162 -0.91 3.77 -15.52
C VAL A 162 -0.95 5.21 -14.99
N GLY A 163 -0.89 6.18 -15.90
CA GLY A 163 -0.96 7.59 -15.53
C GLY A 163 0.22 8.01 -14.62
N PRO A 164 -0.02 8.81 -13.57
CA PRO A 164 1.03 9.31 -12.68
C PRO A 164 1.85 8.21 -11.98
N ALA A 165 1.25 7.06 -11.69
CA ALA A 165 1.90 5.99 -10.93
C ALA A 165 2.93 5.19 -11.76
N ALA A 166 2.93 5.31 -13.09
CA ALA A 166 3.82 4.52 -13.96
C ALA A 166 5.33 4.70 -13.64
N VAL A 167 5.73 5.88 -13.15
CA VAL A 167 7.12 6.16 -12.74
C VAL A 167 7.58 5.29 -11.57
N LEU A 168 6.64 4.88 -10.70
CA LEU A 168 6.90 4.09 -9.50
C LEU A 168 7.19 2.61 -9.81
N PHE A 169 7.01 2.18 -11.06
CA PHE A 169 7.27 0.80 -11.52
C PHE A 169 8.56 0.67 -12.34
N GLY A 170 9.44 1.67 -12.30
CA GLY A 170 10.74 1.70 -12.97
C GLY A 170 11.91 1.36 -12.06
N GLU A 171 12.97 0.76 -12.59
CA GLU A 171 14.18 0.39 -11.82
C GLU A 171 14.81 1.58 -11.06
N ALA A 172 14.87 2.76 -11.70
CA ALA A 172 15.45 3.96 -11.10
C ALA A 172 14.73 4.38 -9.80
N PHE A 173 13.41 4.18 -9.73
CA PHE A 173 12.65 4.45 -8.51
C PHE A 173 13.08 3.54 -7.35
N TYR A 174 13.27 2.25 -7.61
CA TYR A 174 13.75 1.30 -6.60
C TYR A 174 15.19 1.58 -6.16
N GLU A 175 16.04 2.11 -7.05
CA GLU A 175 17.36 2.62 -6.69
C GLU A 175 17.27 3.83 -5.76
N SER A 176 16.41 4.81 -6.07
CA SER A 176 16.16 5.99 -5.21
C SER A 176 15.57 5.58 -3.86
N CYS A 177 14.62 4.64 -3.81
CA CYS A 177 14.12 4.09 -2.55
C CYS A 177 15.21 3.40 -1.74
N TYR A 178 16.09 2.62 -2.38
CA TYR A 178 17.22 2.00 -1.68
C TYR A 178 18.17 3.05 -1.10
N ALA A 179 18.47 4.12 -1.83
CA ALA A 179 19.29 5.23 -1.34
C ALA A 179 18.61 5.98 -0.19
N SER A 180 17.28 6.17 -0.27
CA SER A 180 16.45 6.87 0.73
C SER A 180 16.29 6.10 2.05
N LEU A 181 16.34 4.78 2.01
CA LEU A 181 16.31 3.96 3.22
C LEU A 181 17.60 4.09 4.04
N ARG A 182 17.46 4.15 5.36
CA ARG A 182 18.56 3.90 6.30
C ARG A 182 19.00 2.44 6.23
N GLU A 183 20.20 2.15 6.74
CA GLU A 183 20.65 0.78 6.93
C GLU A 183 19.67 0.02 7.86
N GLY A 184 19.22 -1.17 7.42
CA GLY A 184 18.15 -1.91 8.10
C GLY A 184 16.73 -1.44 7.75
N GLY A 185 16.57 -0.46 6.87
CA GLY A 185 15.27 0.01 6.43
C GLY A 185 14.52 -0.97 5.51
N ILE A 186 13.21 -0.82 5.43
CA ILE A 186 12.31 -1.69 4.66
C ILE A 186 11.53 -0.86 3.64
N LEU A 187 11.52 -1.32 2.40
CA LEU A 187 10.59 -0.91 1.35
C LEU A 187 9.48 -1.97 1.24
N ALA A 188 8.23 -1.54 1.34
CA ALA A 188 7.08 -2.34 0.91
C ALA A 188 6.32 -1.60 -0.19
N THR A 189 5.90 -2.29 -1.23
CA THR A 189 5.21 -1.70 -2.39
C THR A 189 4.02 -2.56 -2.73
N GLN A 190 2.87 -1.95 -3.04
CA GLN A 190 1.83 -2.64 -3.81
C GLN A 190 2.49 -3.34 -5.00
N ALA A 191 2.09 -4.59 -5.26
CA ALA A 191 2.70 -5.42 -6.30
C ALA A 191 1.66 -6.29 -7.01
N GLU A 192 0.48 -5.72 -7.28
CA GLU A 192 -0.53 -6.32 -8.13
C GLU A 192 -1.08 -7.71 -7.70
N ASN A 193 -1.97 -8.28 -8.51
CA ASN A 193 -2.54 -9.62 -8.30
C ASN A 193 -1.73 -10.74 -8.98
N ILE A 194 -1.25 -11.71 -8.20
CA ILE A 194 -0.45 -12.87 -8.64
C ILE A 194 -1.10 -13.78 -9.70
N TYR A 195 -2.43 -13.77 -9.82
CA TYR A 195 -3.14 -14.52 -10.86
C TYR A 195 -3.15 -13.81 -12.22
N MET A 196 -2.96 -12.49 -12.22
CA MET A 196 -3.21 -11.63 -13.37
C MET A 196 -1.95 -10.92 -13.87
N HIS A 197 -1.07 -10.49 -12.96
CA HIS A 197 0.02 -9.53 -13.24
C HIS A 197 1.41 -10.13 -12.98
N ARG A 198 1.62 -11.40 -13.33
CA ARG A 198 2.87 -12.11 -13.02
C ARG A 198 4.12 -11.41 -13.58
N ASP A 199 4.03 -10.86 -14.78
CA ASP A 199 5.13 -10.13 -15.43
C ASP A 199 5.53 -8.87 -14.67
N ILE A 200 4.56 -8.13 -14.14
CA ILE A 200 4.81 -6.97 -13.27
C ILE A 200 5.52 -7.44 -11.98
N ILE A 201 4.98 -8.46 -11.32
CA ILE A 201 5.54 -9.00 -10.07
C ILE A 201 6.99 -9.48 -10.26
N GLU A 202 7.26 -10.25 -11.31
CA GLU A 202 8.62 -10.73 -11.61
C GLU A 202 9.58 -9.56 -11.85
N ARG A 203 9.14 -8.53 -12.55
CA ARG A 203 9.95 -7.33 -12.80
C ARG A 203 10.27 -6.57 -11.52
N LEU A 204 9.29 -6.37 -10.63
CA LEU A 204 9.53 -5.72 -9.33
C LEU A 204 10.50 -6.52 -8.46
N LEU A 205 10.35 -7.85 -8.42
CA LEU A 205 11.27 -8.74 -7.70
C LEU A 205 12.69 -8.70 -8.27
N GLN A 206 12.86 -8.58 -9.59
CA GLN A 206 14.16 -8.42 -10.25
C GLN A 206 14.83 -7.08 -9.90
N TYR A 207 14.07 -5.99 -9.78
CA TYR A 207 14.63 -4.73 -9.26
C TYR A 207 15.09 -4.91 -7.81
N GLY A 208 14.26 -5.56 -6.98
CA GLY A 208 14.60 -5.92 -5.61
C GLY A 208 15.92 -6.69 -5.52
N GLU A 209 16.13 -7.69 -6.39
CA GLU A 209 17.33 -8.54 -6.43
C GLU A 209 18.63 -7.76 -6.62
N LYS A 210 18.59 -6.63 -7.35
CA LYS A 210 19.78 -5.81 -7.63
C LYS A 210 20.27 -5.03 -6.40
N PHE A 211 19.36 -4.61 -5.53
CA PHE A 211 19.67 -3.65 -4.47
C PHE A 211 19.55 -4.25 -3.06
N TYR A 212 18.56 -5.10 -2.82
CA TYR A 212 18.16 -5.54 -1.49
C TYR A 212 18.63 -6.94 -1.17
N GLN A 213 19.10 -7.16 0.05
CA GLN A 213 19.66 -8.45 0.45
C GLN A 213 18.58 -9.44 0.88
N ARG A 214 17.44 -8.94 1.36
CA ARG A 214 16.31 -9.74 1.82
C ARG A 214 15.03 -9.30 1.13
N ARG A 215 14.33 -10.27 0.55
CA ARG A 215 13.30 -10.01 -0.47
C ARG A 215 12.21 -11.05 -0.39
N PHE A 216 10.96 -10.62 -0.35
CA PHE A 216 9.81 -11.50 -0.36
C PHE A 216 8.65 -10.89 -1.15
N TYR A 217 7.66 -11.72 -1.44
CA TYR A 217 6.34 -11.29 -1.86
C TYR A 217 5.31 -11.82 -0.86
N TYR A 218 4.35 -10.99 -0.48
CA TYR A 218 3.24 -11.37 0.37
C TYR A 218 1.91 -10.85 -0.20
N ASN A 219 0.78 -11.40 0.24
CA ASN A 219 -0.53 -11.04 -0.31
C ASN A 219 -1.62 -10.94 0.74
N THR A 220 -2.68 -10.23 0.37
CA THR A 220 -3.90 -10.06 1.15
C THR A 220 -5.14 -10.24 0.27
N ARG A 221 -6.32 -10.28 0.90
CA ARG A 221 -7.61 -10.44 0.23
C ARG A 221 -8.41 -9.15 0.34
N VAL A 222 -8.74 -8.58 -0.82
CA VAL A 222 -9.54 -7.36 -0.95
C VAL A 222 -10.62 -7.67 -2.00
N PRO A 223 -11.84 -8.03 -1.58
CA PRO A 223 -12.91 -8.42 -2.50
C PRO A 223 -13.19 -7.42 -3.63
N THR A 224 -12.97 -6.12 -3.38
CA THR A 224 -13.21 -5.05 -4.35
C THR A 224 -12.03 -4.73 -5.27
N TYR A 225 -10.92 -5.44 -5.15
CA TYR A 225 -9.81 -5.38 -6.11
C TYR A 225 -9.93 -6.45 -7.20
N PRO A 226 -9.28 -6.26 -8.36
CA PRO A 226 -9.28 -7.24 -9.45
C PRO A 226 -8.92 -8.64 -8.95
N GLY A 227 -9.81 -9.62 -9.13
CA GLY A 227 -9.61 -10.99 -8.67
C GLY A 227 -9.72 -11.23 -7.15
N GLY A 228 -10.13 -10.23 -6.38
CA GLY A 228 -10.40 -10.35 -4.94
C GLY A 228 -9.15 -10.42 -4.05
N MET A 229 -7.98 -10.07 -4.59
CA MET A 229 -6.71 -10.10 -3.86
C MET A 229 -5.68 -9.17 -4.49
N ILE A 230 -4.66 -8.84 -3.71
CA ILE A 230 -3.52 -8.02 -4.13
C ILE A 230 -2.29 -8.45 -3.33
N GLY A 231 -1.11 -8.20 -3.90
CA GLY A 231 0.15 -8.49 -3.26
C GLY A 231 1.02 -7.28 -3.06
N PHE A 232 2.15 -7.57 -2.43
CA PHE A 232 3.13 -6.60 -2.03
C PHE A 232 4.52 -7.20 -2.15
N THR A 233 5.49 -6.40 -2.60
CA THR A 233 6.90 -6.74 -2.40
C THR A 233 7.35 -6.28 -1.03
N PHE A 234 8.22 -7.06 -0.38
CA PHE A 234 8.93 -6.70 0.84
C PHE A 234 10.43 -6.73 0.55
N PHE A 235 11.11 -5.62 0.73
CA PHE A 235 12.54 -5.48 0.48
C PHE A 235 13.25 -4.84 1.66
N ALA A 236 14.27 -5.50 2.22
CA ALA A 236 15.03 -5.00 3.35
C ALA A 236 16.49 -4.69 2.97
N LYS A 237 16.95 -3.50 3.37
CA LYS A 237 18.31 -3.01 3.13
C LYS A 237 19.27 -3.54 4.20
N GLY A 238 20.44 -4.02 3.75
CA GLY A 238 21.52 -4.48 4.61
C GLY A 238 21.61 -6.00 4.72
N GLN A 239 22.82 -6.53 4.94
CA GLN A 239 23.07 -7.98 5.03
C GLN A 239 22.32 -8.67 6.17
N ASN A 240 22.05 -7.93 7.26
CA ASN A 240 21.24 -8.37 8.39
C ASN A 240 19.90 -7.63 8.43
N GLY A 241 19.38 -7.25 7.25
CA GLY A 241 18.11 -6.51 7.12
C GLY A 241 16.94 -7.24 7.78
N PRO A 242 15.89 -6.52 8.22
CA PRO A 242 14.76 -7.08 8.94
C PRO A 242 14.11 -8.31 8.30
N ASP A 243 13.80 -9.32 9.11
CA ASP A 243 13.02 -10.49 8.70
C ASP A 243 11.54 -10.26 9.00
N PRO A 244 10.61 -10.54 8.08
CA PRO A 244 9.18 -10.48 8.42
C PRO A 244 8.77 -11.56 9.43
N PHE A 245 9.54 -12.65 9.59
CA PHE A 245 9.18 -13.76 10.47
C PHE A 245 9.87 -13.71 11.83
N ILE A 246 11.09 -13.18 11.90
CA ILE A 246 11.90 -13.17 13.13
C ILE A 246 11.42 -12.05 14.05
N ASN A 247 11.30 -12.37 15.34
CA ASN A 247 10.86 -11.44 16.40
C ASN A 247 9.44 -10.87 16.25
N LEU A 248 8.65 -11.28 15.25
CA LEU A 248 7.27 -10.80 15.05
C LEU A 248 6.41 -10.90 16.34
N GLU A 249 6.39 -12.08 16.98
CA GLU A 249 5.63 -12.26 18.23
C GLU A 249 6.18 -11.38 19.36
N LYS A 250 7.50 -11.21 19.43
CA LYS A 250 8.14 -10.38 20.43
C LYS A 250 7.75 -8.91 20.23
N ARG A 251 7.90 -8.38 19.00
CA ARG A 251 7.53 -7.01 18.62
C ARG A 251 6.04 -6.74 18.86
N TYR A 252 5.17 -7.69 18.51
CA TYR A 252 3.75 -7.59 18.79
C TYR A 252 3.44 -7.52 20.29
N ASN A 253 4.02 -8.42 21.09
CA ASN A 253 3.79 -8.45 22.55
C ASN A 253 4.43 -7.26 23.29
N GLU A 254 5.50 -6.68 22.76
CA GLU A 254 6.14 -5.47 23.28
C GLU A 254 5.44 -4.18 22.82
N SER A 255 4.58 -4.27 21.80
CA SER A 255 3.76 -3.15 21.37
C SER A 255 2.60 -2.91 22.36
N GLU A 256 2.03 -1.71 22.33
CA GLU A 256 0.80 -1.40 23.08
C GLU A 256 -0.48 -1.79 22.32
N LEU A 257 -0.33 -2.45 21.16
CA LEU A 257 -1.45 -2.85 20.31
C LEU A 257 -2.00 -4.21 20.75
N THR A 258 -3.30 -4.38 20.54
CA THR A 258 -4.07 -5.55 20.92
C THR A 258 -4.86 -6.07 19.73
N ALA A 259 -5.43 -7.27 19.86
CA ALA A 259 -6.25 -7.86 18.80
C ALA A 259 -7.49 -7.01 18.42
N GLN A 260 -7.89 -6.04 19.25
CA GLN A 260 -9.02 -5.14 18.94
C GLN A 260 -8.62 -4.00 18.00
N ASP A 261 -7.32 -3.74 17.86
CA ASP A 261 -6.79 -2.68 16.99
C ASP A 261 -6.74 -3.12 15.51
N PHE A 262 -7.03 -4.39 15.22
CA PHE A 262 -6.96 -4.96 13.87
C PHE A 262 -8.27 -5.66 13.49
N ARG A 263 -8.62 -5.57 12.21
CA ARG A 263 -9.77 -6.26 11.61
C ARG A 263 -9.32 -7.43 10.73
N PHE A 264 -8.10 -7.40 10.19
CA PHE A 264 -7.54 -8.42 9.31
C PHE A 264 -6.17 -8.95 9.79
N TRP A 265 -5.26 -8.04 10.09
CA TRP A 265 -3.89 -8.37 10.46
C TRP A 265 -3.85 -8.99 11.87
N ASN A 266 -3.05 -10.03 11.99
CA ASN A 266 -2.58 -10.61 13.24
C ASN A 266 -1.28 -11.38 12.93
N PRO A 267 -0.51 -11.81 13.95
CA PRO A 267 0.75 -12.52 13.71
C PRO A 267 0.62 -13.80 12.84
N ALA A 268 -0.54 -14.46 12.86
CA ALA A 268 -0.77 -15.64 12.02
C ALA A 268 -1.08 -15.27 10.57
N THR A 269 -1.92 -14.26 10.32
CA THR A 269 -2.20 -13.77 8.95
C THR A 269 -0.98 -13.11 8.34
N HIS A 270 -0.15 -12.42 9.13
CA HIS A 270 1.17 -11.93 8.72
C HIS A 270 2.01 -13.06 8.13
N LYS A 271 2.25 -14.14 8.88
CA LYS A 271 3.07 -15.28 8.42
C LYS A 271 2.44 -15.97 7.20
N ALA A 272 1.12 -16.18 7.23
CA ALA A 272 0.40 -16.86 6.16
C ALA A 272 0.42 -16.08 4.84
N ALA A 273 0.51 -14.75 4.87
CA ALA A 273 0.52 -13.90 3.68
C ALA A 273 1.71 -14.17 2.75
N PHE A 274 2.82 -14.69 3.28
CA PHE A 274 4.02 -15.05 2.51
C PHE A 274 3.94 -16.45 1.88
N ALA A 275 2.94 -17.27 2.26
CA ALA A 275 2.75 -18.57 1.67
C ALA A 275 2.11 -18.42 0.27
N LEU A 276 2.87 -18.78 -0.76
CA LEU A 276 2.40 -18.67 -2.14
C LEU A 276 1.61 -19.91 -2.58
N PRO A 277 0.60 -19.74 -3.45
CA PRO A 277 0.00 -20.86 -4.17
C PRO A 277 1.05 -21.65 -4.96
N ALA A 278 0.84 -22.96 -5.13
CA ALA A 278 1.80 -23.84 -5.80
C ALA A 278 2.19 -23.42 -7.24
N PHE A 279 1.32 -22.69 -7.95
CA PHE A 279 1.64 -22.19 -9.30
C PHE A 279 2.57 -20.97 -9.30
N ALA A 280 2.84 -20.41 -8.12
CA ALA A 280 3.62 -19.19 -7.92
C ALA A 280 4.85 -19.36 -7.03
N THR A 281 5.10 -20.57 -6.52
CA THR A 281 6.30 -20.87 -5.71
C THR A 281 7.59 -20.75 -6.51
N ASP A 282 7.54 -20.75 -7.84
CA ASP A 282 8.72 -20.46 -8.67
C ASP A 282 9.20 -19.01 -8.55
N LEU A 283 8.38 -18.09 -8.05
CA LEU A 283 8.81 -16.73 -7.70
C LEU A 283 9.77 -16.71 -6.50
N GLU A 284 9.77 -17.76 -5.67
CA GLU A 284 10.68 -17.89 -4.53
C GLU A 284 12.16 -17.90 -4.95
N LYS A 285 12.46 -18.14 -6.24
CA LYS A 285 13.81 -17.98 -6.79
C LYS A 285 14.40 -16.58 -6.59
N TYR A 286 13.55 -15.57 -6.43
CA TYR A 286 13.96 -14.19 -6.17
C TYR A 286 14.12 -13.88 -4.66
N PHE A 287 13.63 -14.76 -3.78
CA PHE A 287 13.58 -14.50 -2.35
C PHE A 287 14.94 -14.75 -1.67
N ALA A 288 15.18 -14.08 -0.55
CA ALA A 288 16.35 -14.27 0.33
C ALA A 288 16.07 -13.79 1.75
#